data_AF-A0A1T5DTV5-F1
#
_entry.id   AF-A0A1T5DTV5-F1
#
_cell.length_a   1.000
_cell.length_b   1.000
_cell.length_c   1.000
_cell.angle_alpha   90.00
_cell.angle_beta   90.00
_cell.angle_gamma   90.00
#
_symmetry.space_group_name_H-M   'P 1'
#
loop_
_entity.id
_entity.type
_entity.pdbx_description
1 polymer ?
#
loop_
_entity_poly.entity_id
_entity_poly.type
_entity_poly.pdbx_seq_one_letter_code
_entity_poly.pdbx_strand_id
1 'polypeptide(L)'
;MKFKEIEFADSNAKRIYKDYILRIQNTTKILASNNREEILMEVNSHIFESFQNDNSETNDVEKLLNILEKIGQPEVFLKELVAQKKLEESTKTFNPIKILKALILNLGNGFSYVLFFILYLLLFAFIFLIFAKIFDPENVGFFYNARDIFVLGKISSSTENYGQYEQLGNLFIPVMIVLTVISFVIITLLLRLKKTINIKLR
;
A
#
# COMPACT_ATOMS: atom_id res chain seq x y z
N MET A 1 7.19 22.83 24.80
CA MET A 1 6.72 22.25 26.08
C MET A 1 7.42 20.91 26.27
N LYS A 2 7.72 20.50 27.50
CA LYS A 2 8.34 19.19 27.77
C LYS A 2 7.25 18.18 28.12
N PHE A 3 7.39 16.94 27.64
CA PHE A 3 6.50 15.85 28.00
C PHE A 3 6.47 15.65 29.52
N LYS A 4 5.25 15.51 30.06
CA LYS A 4 4.99 15.20 31.48
C LYS A 4 4.11 13.96 31.54
N GLU A 5 4.55 12.94 32.27
CA GLU A 5 3.75 11.73 32.49
C GLU A 5 2.51 12.03 33.33
N ILE A 6 1.41 11.34 33.02
CA ILE A 6 0.20 11.35 33.85
C ILE A 6 0.49 10.55 35.13
N GLU A 7 0.09 11.10 36.27
CA GLU A 7 0.21 10.45 37.57
C GLU A 7 -1.05 9.64 37.87
N PHE A 8 -0.87 8.36 38.22
CA PHE A 8 -1.95 7.45 38.61
C PHE A 8 -1.73 6.99 40.05
N ALA A 9 -2.81 6.89 40.82
CA ALA A 9 -2.76 6.32 42.17
C ALA A 9 -2.54 4.80 42.13
N ASP A 10 -3.17 4.13 41.16
CA ASP A 10 -3.05 2.68 40.95
C ASP A 10 -1.74 2.33 40.19
N SER A 11 -1.01 1.34 40.72
CA SER A 11 0.27 0.89 40.15
C SER A 11 0.12 0.12 38.84
N ASN A 12 -0.99 -0.61 38.65
CA ASN A 12 -1.33 -1.30 37.40
C ASN A 12 -1.73 -0.30 36.31
N ALA A 13 -2.54 0.71 36.65
CA ALA A 13 -2.90 1.78 35.70
C ALA A 13 -1.64 2.50 35.20
N LYS A 14 -0.72 2.84 36.12
CA LYS A 14 0.59 3.40 35.77
C LYS A 14 1.40 2.51 34.83
N ARG A 15 1.40 1.20 35.05
CA ARG A 15 2.12 0.23 34.20
C ARG A 15 1.52 0.18 32.79
N ILE A 16 0.19 0.10 32.68
CA ILE A 16 -0.53 0.07 31.39
C ILE A 16 -0.25 1.35 30.59
N TYR A 17 -0.37 2.50 31.24
CA TYR A 17 -0.06 3.79 30.63
C TYR A 17 1.39 3.84 30.11
N LYS A 18 2.36 3.42 30.92
CA LYS A 18 3.78 3.41 30.52
C LYS A 18 4.06 2.51 29.33
N ASP A 19 3.44 1.33 29.28
CA ASP A 19 3.55 0.43 28.14
C ASP A 19 2.99 1.09 26.87
N TYR A 20 1.84 1.75 26.97
CA TYR A 20 1.23 2.46 25.86
C TYR A 20 2.10 3.63 25.36
N ILE A 21 2.66 4.42 26.27
CA ILE A 21 3.62 5.49 25.95
C ILE A 21 4.87 4.93 25.25
N LEU A 22 5.41 3.81 25.73
CA LEU A 22 6.57 3.16 25.12
C LEU A 22 6.26 2.72 23.68
N ARG A 23 5.05 2.21 23.41
CA ARG A 23 4.59 1.85 22.06
C ARG A 23 4.51 3.06 21.13
N ILE A 24 4.03 4.21 21.61
CA ILE A 24 4.04 5.47 20.84
C ILE A 24 5.47 5.88 20.52
N GLN A 25 6.37 5.85 21.50
CA GLN A 25 7.78 6.21 21.31
C GLN A 25 8.47 5.28 20.30
N ASN A 26 8.19 3.98 20.36
CA ASN A 26 8.72 2.99 19.43
C ASN A 26 8.18 3.19 18.01
N THR A 27 6.90 3.52 17.87
CA THR A 27 6.25 3.77 16.58
C THR A 27 6.76 5.06 15.92
N THR A 28 7.04 6.08 16.72
CA THR A 28 7.51 7.39 16.22
C THR A 28 9.03 7.51 16.11
N LYS A 29 9.81 6.49 16.54
CA LYS A 29 11.28 6.55 16.65
C LYS A 29 12.03 7.01 15.38
N ILE A 30 11.44 6.79 14.21
CA ILE A 30 12.05 7.12 12.91
C ILE A 30 11.96 8.61 12.56
N LEU A 31 11.13 9.37 13.27
CA LEU A 31 10.92 10.82 13.08
C LEU A 31 11.99 11.63 13.83
N ALA A 32 12.15 12.90 13.44
CA ALA A 32 12.95 13.88 14.15
C ALA A 32 12.37 14.16 15.55
N SER A 33 13.23 14.59 16.48
CA SER A 33 12.87 14.76 17.90
C SER A 33 11.66 15.67 18.11
N ASN A 34 11.57 16.76 17.36
CA ASN A 34 10.45 17.71 17.43
C ASN A 34 9.12 17.04 17.09
N ASN A 35 9.07 16.28 15.98
CA ASN A 35 7.87 15.57 15.55
C ASN A 35 7.50 14.43 16.50
N ARG A 36 8.50 13.75 17.08
CA ARG A 36 8.28 12.72 18.10
C ARG A 36 7.65 13.30 19.36
N GLU A 37 8.19 14.42 19.84
CA GLU A 37 7.69 15.09 21.05
C GLU A 37 6.28 15.64 20.84
N GLU A 38 6.01 16.23 19.68
CA GLU A 38 4.67 16.73 19.30
C GLU A 38 3.61 15.62 19.35
N ILE A 39 3.83 14.51 18.63
CA ILE A 39 2.91 13.36 18.63
C ILE A 39 2.73 12.81 20.05
N LEU A 40 3.83 12.66 20.80
CA LEU A 40 3.78 12.12 22.14
C LEU A 40 2.95 13.01 23.07
N MET A 41 3.11 14.34 22.97
CA MET A 41 2.34 15.29 23.77
C MET A 41 0.87 15.31 23.38
N GLU A 42 0.54 15.27 22.09
CA GLU A 42 -0.83 15.27 21.58
C GLU A 42 -1.60 14.02 22.03
N VAL A 43 -1.01 12.84 21.88
CA VAL A 43 -1.66 11.60 22.36
C VAL A 43 -1.77 11.61 23.89
N ASN A 44 -0.75 12.10 24.60
CA ASN A 44 -0.79 12.20 26.06
C ASN A 44 -1.86 13.19 26.55
N SER A 45 -2.07 14.32 25.88
CA SER A 45 -3.14 15.26 26.23
C SER A 45 -4.52 14.63 26.01
N HIS A 46 -4.72 13.89 24.92
CA HIS A 46 -5.97 13.18 24.69
C HIS A 46 -6.27 12.12 25.77
N ILE A 47 -5.25 11.37 26.21
CA ILE A 47 -5.40 10.42 27.32
C ILE A 47 -5.78 11.18 28.60
N PHE A 48 -5.06 12.26 28.91
CA PHE A 48 -5.30 13.05 30.13
C PHE A 48 -6.69 13.68 30.16
N GLU A 49 -7.11 14.33 29.07
CA GLU A 49 -8.42 14.94 28.93
C GLU A 49 -9.54 13.91 29.02
N SER A 50 -9.37 12.76 28.34
CA SER A 50 -10.35 11.68 28.40
C SER A 50 -10.45 11.09 29.81
N PHE A 51 -9.32 10.96 30.51
CA PHE A 51 -9.27 10.42 31.86
C PHE A 51 -9.92 11.37 32.89
N GLN A 52 -9.67 12.68 32.78
CA GLN A 52 -10.28 13.69 33.66
C GLN A 52 -11.78 13.87 33.42
N ASN A 53 -12.24 13.72 32.18
CA ASN A 53 -13.65 13.88 31.83
C ASN A 53 -14.49 12.62 32.08
N ASP A 54 -13.86 11.49 32.44
CA ASP A 54 -14.55 10.23 32.72
C ASP A 54 -15.07 10.20 34.17
N ASN A 55 -16.34 10.63 34.31
CA ASN A 55 -17.07 10.64 35.58
C ASN A 55 -17.64 9.27 35.99
N SER A 56 -17.26 8.16 35.34
CA SER A 56 -17.74 6.84 35.73
C SER A 56 -17.23 6.44 37.14
N GLU A 57 -18.01 5.62 37.85
CA GLU A 57 -17.64 5.08 39.18
C GLU A 57 -16.64 3.90 39.09
N THR A 58 -16.08 3.62 37.92
CA THR A 58 -15.12 2.53 37.71
C THR A 58 -13.74 2.89 38.23
N ASN A 59 -12.91 1.87 38.49
CA ASN A 59 -11.54 2.08 38.96
C ASN A 59 -10.64 2.67 37.85
N ASP A 60 -9.52 3.28 38.24
CA ASP A 60 -8.56 3.92 37.33
C ASP A 60 -8.07 3.00 36.20
N VAL A 61 -7.94 1.71 36.46
CA VAL A 61 -7.47 0.71 35.49
C VAL A 61 -8.49 0.54 34.37
N GLU A 62 -9.75 0.34 34.72
CA GLU A 62 -10.84 0.14 33.77
C GLU A 62 -11.12 1.39 32.95
N LYS A 63 -11.09 2.58 33.59
CA LYS A 63 -11.14 3.87 32.88
C LYS A 63 -10.04 3.99 31.84
N LEU A 64 -8.79 3.74 32.23
CA LEU A 64 -7.66 3.84 31.32
C LEU A 64 -7.79 2.84 30.16
N LEU A 65 -8.14 1.59 30.43
CA LEU A 65 -8.32 0.58 29.38
C LEU A 65 -9.40 1.00 28.36
N ASN A 66 -10.55 1.49 28.82
CA ASN A 66 -11.62 1.98 27.96
C ASN A 66 -11.18 3.16 27.09
N ILE A 67 -10.36 4.06 27.63
CA ILE A 67 -9.80 5.20 26.87
C ILE A 67 -8.81 4.70 25.81
N LEU A 68 -7.88 3.83 26.19
CA LEU A 68 -6.88 3.29 25.27
C LEU A 68 -7.52 2.44 24.16
N GLU A 69 -8.61 1.74 24.45
CA GLU A 69 -9.38 1.01 23.46
C GLU A 69 -10.03 1.96 22.44
N LYS A 70 -10.59 3.09 22.89
CA LYS A 70 -11.15 4.13 22.01
C LYS A 70 -10.09 4.81 21.15
N ILE A 71 -8.89 5.04 21.69
CA ILE A 71 -7.77 5.61 20.93
C ILE A 71 -7.22 4.57 19.92
N GLY A 72 -7.22 3.30 20.30
CA GLY A 72 -6.73 2.20 19.47
C GLY A 72 -5.22 1.97 19.60
N GLN A 73 -4.68 1.07 18.79
CA GLN A 73 -3.28 0.68 18.89
C GLN A 73 -2.36 1.72 18.22
N PRO A 74 -1.30 2.23 18.89
CA PRO A 74 -0.37 3.22 18.32
C PRO A 74 0.19 2.83 16.97
N GLU A 75 0.55 1.55 16.80
CA GLU A 75 1.14 1.01 15.57
C GLU A 75 0.18 1.05 14.37
N VAL A 76 -1.13 1.15 14.63
CA VAL A 76 -2.17 1.20 13.61
C VAL A 76 -2.45 2.64 13.23
N PHE A 77 -2.89 3.49 14.17
CA PHE A 77 -3.33 4.84 13.84
C PHE A 77 -2.17 5.81 13.56
N LEU A 78 -1.00 5.63 14.20
CA LEU A 78 0.16 6.49 13.93
C LEU A 78 0.87 6.12 12.63
N LYS A 79 0.59 4.97 12.02
CA LYS A 79 1.29 4.51 10.82
C LYS A 79 1.24 5.54 9.69
N GLU A 80 0.05 6.07 9.42
CA GLU A 80 -0.16 7.06 8.35
C GLU A 80 0.46 8.41 8.72
N LEU A 81 0.27 8.86 9.96
CA LEU A 81 0.83 10.12 10.45
C LEU A 81 2.37 10.13 10.44
N VAL A 82 2.98 9.03 10.88
CA VAL A 82 4.44 8.84 10.87
C VAL A 82 4.97 8.82 9.44
N ALA A 83 4.27 8.16 8.51
CA ALA A 83 4.65 8.17 7.11
C ALA A 83 4.61 9.59 6.53
N GLN A 84 3.55 10.35 6.80
CA GLN A 84 3.39 11.73 6.34
C GLN A 84 4.48 12.65 6.90
N LYS A 85 4.64 12.71 8.23
CA LYS A 85 5.67 13.55 8.86
C LYS A 85 7.08 13.17 8.38
N LYS A 86 7.33 11.88 8.11
CA LYS A 86 8.65 11.46 7.58
C LYS A 86 8.92 11.97 6.16
N LEU A 87 7.88 12.04 5.33
CA LEU A 87 7.98 12.61 3.99
C LEU A 87 8.27 14.11 4.07
N GLU A 88 7.55 14.85 4.91
CA GLU A 88 7.77 16.29 5.13
C GLU A 88 9.19 16.60 5.65
N GLU A 89 9.73 15.78 6.56
CA GLU A 89 11.13 15.89 6.98
C GLU A 89 12.10 15.67 5.82
N SER A 90 11.80 14.68 4.98
CA SER A 90 12.71 14.24 3.92
C SER A 90 12.75 15.21 2.75
N THR A 91 11.61 15.80 2.38
CA THR A 91 11.50 16.81 1.32
C THR A 91 12.24 18.10 1.67
N LYS A 92 12.24 18.52 2.95
CA LYS A 92 13.02 19.68 3.41
C LYS A 92 14.53 19.55 3.18
N THR A 93 15.05 18.33 3.17
CA THR A 93 16.49 18.08 3.03
C THR A 93 16.96 17.90 1.59
N PHE A 94 16.06 17.84 0.60
CA PHE A 94 16.35 17.55 -0.82
C PHE A 94 17.25 16.32 -1.05
N ASN A 95 17.31 15.39 -0.08
CA ASN A 95 18.14 14.20 -0.20
C ASN A 95 17.37 13.08 -0.89
N PRO A 96 17.78 12.63 -2.09
CA PRO A 96 17.01 11.68 -2.90
C PRO A 96 16.82 10.32 -2.21
N ILE A 97 17.79 9.86 -1.43
CA ILE A 97 17.71 8.59 -0.69
C ILE A 97 16.67 8.68 0.43
N LYS A 98 16.64 9.81 1.16
CA LYS A 98 15.65 10.03 2.23
C LYS A 98 14.24 10.14 1.65
N ILE A 99 14.10 10.85 0.53
CA ILE A 99 12.82 10.97 -0.19
C ILE A 99 12.33 9.59 -0.65
N LEU A 100 13.19 8.77 -1.27
CA LEU A 100 12.81 7.42 -1.71
C LEU A 100 12.37 6.53 -0.53
N LYS A 101 13.09 6.56 0.60
CA LYS A 101 12.69 5.82 1.80
C LYS A 101 11.34 6.28 2.36
N ALA A 102 11.10 7.59 2.40
CA ALA A 102 9.83 8.14 2.85
C ALA A 102 8.68 7.82 1.90
N LEU A 103 8.92 7.80 0.59
CA LEU A 103 7.95 7.35 -0.40
C LEU A 103 7.59 5.88 -0.20
N ILE A 104 8.58 4.99 -0.06
CA ILE A 104 8.35 3.55 0.23
C ILE A 104 7.52 3.37 1.49
N LEU A 105 7.77 4.18 2.53
CA LEU A 105 7.00 4.15 3.77
C LEU A 105 5.54 4.61 3.58
N ASN A 106 5.29 5.57 2.68
CA ASN A 106 3.95 6.05 2.31
C ASN A 106 3.26 5.17 1.25
N LEU A 107 4.00 4.28 0.57
CA LEU A 107 3.50 3.54 -0.59
C LEU A 107 2.42 2.50 -0.26
N GLY A 108 2.17 2.23 1.03
CA GLY A 108 1.05 1.49 1.63
C GLY A 108 0.17 0.66 0.69
N ASN A 109 -1.14 0.85 0.76
CA ASN A 109 -2.09 0.17 -0.12
C ASN A 109 -1.99 0.64 -1.59
N GLY A 110 -1.21 1.69 -1.87
CA GLY A 110 -1.00 2.30 -3.20
C GLY A 110 -0.37 1.34 -4.21
N PHE A 111 0.63 0.56 -3.78
CA PHE A 111 1.32 -0.39 -4.66
C PHE A 111 0.36 -1.42 -5.29
N SER A 112 -0.63 -1.87 -4.50
CA SER A 112 -1.64 -2.81 -5.03
C SER A 112 -2.44 -2.20 -6.19
N TYR A 113 -2.74 -0.90 -6.14
CA TYR A 113 -3.46 -0.21 -7.21
C TYR A 113 -2.61 -0.04 -8.46
N VAL A 114 -1.31 0.24 -8.32
CA VAL A 114 -0.38 0.27 -9.45
C VAL A 114 -0.29 -1.10 -10.12
N LEU A 115 -0.18 -2.18 -9.31
CA LEU A 115 -0.20 -3.55 -9.83
C LEU A 115 -1.51 -3.86 -10.56
N PHE A 116 -2.67 -3.53 -9.99
CA PHE A 116 -3.96 -3.73 -10.67
C PHE A 116 -4.07 -2.90 -11.94
N PHE A 117 -3.58 -1.66 -11.96
CA PHE A 117 -3.55 -0.83 -13.16
C PHE A 117 -2.75 -1.51 -14.28
N ILE A 118 -1.55 -2.03 -14.00
CA ILE A 118 -0.73 -2.76 -14.98
C ILE A 118 -1.45 -4.01 -15.48
N LEU A 119 -2.10 -4.77 -14.61
CA LEU A 119 -2.85 -5.97 -15.00
C LEU A 119 -4.06 -5.64 -15.89
N TYR A 120 -4.80 -4.57 -15.59
CA TYR A 120 -5.89 -4.10 -16.44
C TYR A 120 -5.40 -3.54 -17.77
N LEU A 121 -4.25 -2.86 -17.80
CA LEU A 121 -3.61 -2.41 -19.02
C LEU A 121 -3.23 -3.60 -19.92
N LEU A 122 -2.67 -4.66 -19.33
CA LEU A 122 -2.34 -5.90 -20.04
C LEU A 122 -3.59 -6.58 -20.61
N LEU A 123 -4.67 -6.68 -19.80
CA LEU A 123 -5.96 -7.22 -20.25
C LEU A 123 -6.53 -6.42 -21.42
N PHE A 124 -6.49 -5.08 -21.33
CA PHE A 124 -6.89 -4.21 -22.41
C PHE A 124 -6.03 -4.41 -23.66
N ALA A 125 -4.71 -4.60 -23.51
CA ALA A 125 -3.82 -4.89 -24.63
C ALA A 125 -4.21 -6.18 -25.36
N PHE A 126 -4.60 -7.26 -24.66
CA PHE A 126 -5.09 -8.48 -25.32
C PHE A 126 -6.36 -8.25 -26.14
N ILE A 127 -7.32 -7.50 -25.58
CA ILE A 127 -8.54 -7.11 -26.29
C ILE A 127 -8.19 -6.27 -27.53
N PHE A 128 -7.31 -5.29 -27.36
CA PHE A 128 -6.83 -4.45 -28.46
C PHE A 128 -6.17 -5.27 -29.58
N LEU A 129 -5.34 -6.25 -29.24
CA LEU A 129 -4.67 -7.12 -30.20
C LEU A 129 -5.65 -7.99 -31.01
N ILE A 130 -6.78 -8.40 -30.43
CA ILE A 130 -7.85 -9.08 -31.16
C ILE A 130 -8.37 -8.18 -32.29
N PHE A 131 -8.72 -6.93 -31.97
CA PHE A 131 -9.17 -5.97 -32.97
C PHE A 131 -8.07 -5.67 -34.00
N ALA A 132 -6.84 -5.46 -33.54
CA ALA A 132 -5.71 -5.19 -34.43
C ALA A 132 -5.47 -6.32 -35.44
N LYS A 133 -5.58 -7.60 -35.02
CA LYS A 133 -5.47 -8.76 -35.92
C LYS A 133 -6.59 -8.81 -36.97
N ILE A 134 -7.79 -8.32 -36.66
CA ILE A 134 -8.90 -8.26 -37.62
C ILE A 134 -8.64 -7.21 -38.69
N PHE A 135 -8.10 -6.05 -38.32
CA PHE A 135 -7.81 -4.96 -39.26
C PHE A 135 -6.50 -5.14 -40.05
N ASP A 136 -5.52 -5.83 -39.46
CA ASP A 136 -4.19 -6.02 -40.05
C ASP A 136 -3.69 -7.46 -39.78
N PRO A 137 -4.29 -8.46 -40.45
CA PRO A 137 -4.05 -9.87 -40.15
C PRO A 137 -2.63 -10.34 -40.46
N GLU A 138 -1.95 -9.71 -41.42
CA GLU A 138 -0.61 -10.12 -41.85
C GLU A 138 0.49 -9.61 -40.92
N ASN A 139 0.30 -8.45 -40.29
CA ASN A 139 1.36 -7.79 -39.52
C ASN A 139 1.15 -7.88 -38.00
N VAL A 140 -0.02 -8.32 -37.53
CA VAL A 140 -0.31 -8.51 -36.10
C VAL A 140 -0.23 -9.99 -35.74
N GLY A 141 0.48 -10.34 -34.68
CA GLY A 141 0.65 -11.74 -34.32
C GLY A 141 1.59 -11.96 -33.15
N PHE A 142 1.94 -13.23 -32.96
CA PHE A 142 3.04 -13.64 -32.09
C PHE A 142 4.19 -14.11 -32.96
N PHE A 143 5.25 -13.33 -32.98
CA PHE A 143 6.43 -13.55 -33.80
C PHE A 143 7.59 -13.95 -32.92
N TYR A 144 8.24 -15.06 -33.27
CA TYR A 144 9.37 -15.57 -32.52
C TYR A 144 10.44 -16.13 -33.46
N ASN A 145 11.67 -15.67 -33.27
CA ASN A 145 12.87 -16.19 -33.90
C ASN A 145 13.89 -16.49 -32.79
N ALA A 146 14.55 -17.65 -32.84
CA ALA A 146 15.49 -18.07 -31.79
C ALA A 146 16.70 -17.12 -31.62
N ARG A 147 16.96 -16.26 -32.61
CA ARG A 147 18.06 -15.28 -32.59
C ARG A 147 17.64 -13.88 -32.11
N ASP A 148 16.34 -13.63 -31.96
CA ASP A 148 15.78 -12.30 -31.66
C ASP A 148 14.81 -12.34 -30.47
N ILE A 149 14.37 -11.15 -30.05
CA ILE A 149 13.29 -11.00 -29.07
C ILE A 149 11.96 -11.46 -29.67
N PHE A 150 11.11 -12.07 -28.85
CA PHE A 150 9.73 -12.34 -29.26
C PHE A 150 8.93 -11.04 -29.31
N VAL A 151 7.97 -10.97 -30.23
CA VAL A 151 7.05 -9.85 -30.36
C VAL A 151 5.62 -10.38 -30.28
N LEU A 152 4.86 -9.89 -29.31
CA LEU A 152 3.42 -10.07 -29.24
C LEU A 152 2.77 -8.73 -29.57
N GLY A 153 2.40 -8.53 -30.83
CA GLY A 153 1.95 -7.22 -31.29
C GLY A 153 2.02 -7.06 -32.80
N LYS A 154 2.27 -5.82 -33.23
CA LYS A 154 2.40 -5.46 -34.64
C LYS A 154 3.86 -5.32 -35.04
N ILE A 155 4.24 -5.90 -36.17
CA ILE A 155 5.55 -5.67 -36.82
C ILE A 155 5.37 -4.73 -38.01
N SER A 156 6.38 -3.91 -38.30
CA SER A 156 6.39 -3.04 -39.49
C SER A 156 6.76 -3.85 -40.73
N SER A 157 6.03 -3.65 -41.81
CA SER A 157 6.23 -4.31 -43.12
C SER A 157 7.55 -3.91 -43.82
N SER A 158 8.26 -2.91 -43.29
CA SER A 158 9.55 -2.41 -43.79
C SER A 158 10.75 -3.21 -43.29
N THR A 159 10.58 -3.95 -42.20
CA THR A 159 11.59 -4.87 -41.66
C THR A 159 11.38 -6.21 -42.37
N GLU A 160 12.45 -6.98 -42.62
CA GLU A 160 12.46 -8.28 -43.35
C GLU A 160 11.20 -9.13 -43.17
N ASN A 161 10.88 -10.02 -44.11
CA ASN A 161 9.63 -10.80 -44.16
C ASN A 161 9.40 -11.67 -42.89
N TYR A 162 8.97 -11.05 -41.78
CA TYR A 162 8.80 -11.64 -40.45
C TYR A 162 7.50 -12.46 -40.37
N GLY A 163 6.66 -12.40 -41.41
CA GLY A 163 5.48 -13.25 -41.54
C GLY A 163 5.81 -14.74 -41.39
N GLN A 164 6.99 -15.18 -41.84
CA GLN A 164 7.44 -16.57 -41.69
C GLN A 164 7.69 -16.99 -40.22
N TYR A 165 7.86 -16.03 -39.32
CA TYR A 165 8.11 -16.26 -37.90
C TYR A 165 6.84 -16.14 -37.04
N GLU A 166 5.67 -15.90 -37.66
CA GLU A 166 4.39 -15.92 -36.96
C GLU A 166 4.05 -17.35 -36.52
N GLN A 167 3.90 -17.58 -35.21
CA GLN A 167 3.69 -18.93 -34.67
C GLN A 167 2.20 -19.30 -34.52
N LEU A 168 1.32 -18.30 -34.39
CA LEU A 168 -0.08 -18.53 -34.01
C LEU A 168 -1.06 -18.46 -35.18
N GLY A 169 -0.81 -17.64 -36.21
CA GLY A 169 -1.70 -17.50 -37.35
C GLY A 169 -3.16 -17.29 -36.94
N ASN A 170 -4.05 -18.15 -37.43
CA ASN A 170 -5.48 -18.11 -37.10
C ASN A 170 -5.81 -18.43 -35.62
N LEU A 171 -4.90 -19.10 -34.90
CA LEU A 171 -5.07 -19.37 -33.47
C LEU A 171 -4.75 -18.14 -32.59
N PHE A 172 -4.22 -17.06 -33.16
CA PHE A 172 -3.90 -15.85 -32.42
C PHE A 172 -5.11 -15.29 -31.67
N ILE A 173 -6.26 -15.15 -32.36
CA ILE A 173 -7.49 -14.61 -31.76
C ILE A 173 -8.00 -15.52 -30.63
N PRO A 174 -8.21 -16.84 -30.83
CA PRO A 174 -8.56 -17.76 -29.75
C PRO A 174 -7.62 -17.68 -28.54
N VAL A 175 -6.30 -17.62 -28.77
CA VAL A 175 -5.31 -17.51 -27.69
C VAL A 175 -5.46 -16.18 -26.93
N MET A 176 -5.63 -15.06 -27.62
CA MET A 176 -5.85 -13.76 -26.96
C MET A 176 -7.16 -13.72 -26.15
N ILE A 177 -8.23 -14.39 -26.62
CA ILE A 177 -9.49 -14.53 -25.86
C ILE A 177 -9.24 -15.33 -24.59
N VAL A 178 -8.57 -16.48 -24.68
CA VAL A 178 -8.22 -17.31 -23.52
C VAL A 178 -7.37 -16.52 -22.52
N LEU A 179 -6.33 -15.80 -22.98
CA LEU A 179 -5.51 -14.96 -22.12
C LEU A 179 -6.33 -13.85 -21.44
N THR A 180 -7.26 -13.22 -22.16
CA THR A 180 -8.17 -12.20 -21.60
C THR A 180 -9.00 -12.79 -20.46
N VAL A 181 -9.60 -13.97 -20.65
CA VAL A 181 -10.40 -14.65 -19.61
C VAL A 181 -9.54 -15.05 -18.42
N ILE A 182 -8.36 -15.64 -18.66
CA ILE A 182 -7.42 -16.02 -17.59
C ILE A 182 -7.00 -14.79 -16.79
N SER A 183 -6.59 -13.71 -17.45
CA SER A 183 -6.22 -12.45 -16.80
C SER A 183 -7.37 -11.88 -15.98
N PHE A 184 -8.60 -11.88 -16.50
CA PHE A 184 -9.77 -11.42 -15.76
C PHE A 184 -10.01 -12.23 -14.47
N VAL A 185 -9.91 -13.56 -14.56
CA VAL A 185 -10.04 -14.45 -13.39
C VAL A 185 -8.94 -14.19 -12.37
N ILE A 186 -7.68 -14.08 -12.81
CA ILE A 186 -6.54 -13.78 -11.92
C ILE A 186 -6.74 -12.43 -11.22
N ILE A 187 -7.08 -11.38 -11.97
CA ILE A 187 -7.34 -10.04 -11.40
C ILE A 187 -8.45 -10.11 -10.34
N THR A 188 -9.54 -10.81 -10.64
CA THR A 188 -10.68 -10.98 -9.73
C THR A 188 -10.29 -11.74 -8.45
N LEU A 189 -9.51 -12.82 -8.58
CA LEU A 189 -9.01 -13.59 -7.44
C LEU A 189 -8.07 -12.76 -6.56
N LEU A 190 -7.15 -12.00 -7.17
CA LEU A 190 -6.25 -11.11 -6.45
C LEU A 190 -7.01 -9.99 -5.72
N LEU A 191 -8.05 -9.42 -6.33
CA LEU A 191 -8.92 -8.43 -5.68
C LEU A 191 -9.66 -9.01 -4.47
N ARG A 192 -10.21 -10.23 -4.61
CA ARG A 192 -10.86 -10.94 -3.50
C ARG A 192 -9.87 -11.21 -2.36
N LEU A 193 -8.67 -11.68 -2.68
CA LEU A 193 -7.63 -11.93 -1.69
C LEU A 193 -7.23 -10.64 -0.94
N LYS A 194 -7.02 -9.54 -1.67
CA LYS A 194 -6.73 -8.23 -1.07
C LYS A 194 -7.84 -7.79 -0.11
N LYS A 195 -9.11 -7.94 -0.51
CA LYS A 195 -10.26 -7.60 0.35
C LYS A 195 -10.24 -8.40 1.65
N THR A 196 -10.00 -9.71 1.58
CA THR A 196 -9.94 -10.59 2.76
C THR A 196 -8.81 -10.22 3.71
N ILE A 197 -7.62 -9.90 3.18
CA ILE A 197 -6.46 -9.48 3.99
C ILE A 197 -6.76 -8.15 4.70
N ASN A 198 -7.33 -7.17 3.99
CA ASN A 198 -7.64 -5.87 4.58
C ASN A 198 -8.73 -5.95 5.66
N ILE A 199 -9.69 -6.87 5.55
CA ILE A 199 -10.70 -7.10 6.60
C ILE A 199 -10.04 -7.69 7.86
N LYS A 200 -9.06 -8.59 7.72
CA LYS A 200 -8.38 -9.25 8.85
C LYS A 200 -7.41 -8.33 9.62
N LEU A 201 -7.04 -7.19 9.03
CA LEU A 201 -6.09 -6.21 9.59
C LEU A 201 -6.77 -4.97 10.19
N ARG A 202 -8.10 -4.89 10.11
CA ARG A 202 -8.93 -3.89 10.79
C ARG A 202 -9.48 -4.48 12.08
#